data_AF-A0A7C2MKG1-F1
#
_entry.id   AF-A0A7C2MKG1-F1
#
_cell.length_a   1.000
_cell.length_b   1.000
_cell.length_c   1.000
_cell.angle_alpha   90.00
_cell.angle_beta   90.00
_cell.angle_gamma   90.00
#
_symmetry.space_group_name_H-M   'P 1'
#
loop_
_entity.id
_entity.type
_entity.pdbx_description
1 polymer ?
#
loop_
_entity_poly.entity_id
_entity_poly.type
_entity_poly.pdbx_seq_one_letter_code
_entity_poly.pdbx_strand_id
1 'polypeptide(L)'
;MSRLIELALRYRFLVIVLTLLLIGVGVYSLRNLTIDAVPDVTPVQVQILTKAPALGPVEVEQFITYPIEAAMSGLPDLQEIRSVSRYGLSAVTVIFEDSVNRYFARQLVNERLQQATEQIPPQYGRPEMGPLTTGLGEVYHFTVEGDGYSPMDLRTILDWQIAFRLRPVPGVVEVNTWGGLAKQYHVVIDPQKLVAYHVPLSKVFEALERNNANAGSGYIEHNQEQYIIRGEALVG
;
A
#
# COMPACT_ATOMS: atom_id res chain seq x y z
N MET A 1 -56.99 3.76 -21.05
CA MET A 1 -56.70 5.13 -20.59
C MET A 1 -57.80 5.72 -19.71
N SER A 2 -59.06 5.81 -20.17
CA SER A 2 -60.17 6.44 -19.42
C SER A 2 -60.41 5.85 -18.02
N ARG A 3 -60.34 4.52 -17.87
CA ARG A 3 -60.54 3.84 -16.58
C ARG A 3 -59.52 4.20 -15.49
N LEU A 4 -58.26 4.47 -15.84
CA LEU A 4 -57.23 4.87 -14.87
C LEU A 4 -57.49 6.28 -14.34
N ILE A 5 -57.93 7.17 -15.22
CA ILE A 5 -58.29 8.55 -14.88
C ILE A 5 -59.56 8.57 -14.02
N GLU A 6 -60.58 7.78 -14.38
CA GLU A 6 -61.79 7.63 -13.57
C GLU A 6 -61.47 7.07 -12.17
N LEU A 7 -60.57 6.09 -12.06
CA LEU A 7 -60.17 5.51 -10.78
C LEU A 7 -59.37 6.50 -9.92
N ALA A 8 -58.48 7.28 -10.55
CA ALA A 8 -57.73 8.34 -9.88
C ALA A 8 -58.63 9.47 -9.37
N LEU A 9 -59.65 9.85 -10.14
CA LEU A 9 -60.65 10.86 -9.73
C LEU A 9 -61.59 10.34 -8.64
N ARG A 10 -62.01 9.07 -8.73
CA ARG A 10 -62.87 8.42 -7.71
C ARG A 10 -62.14 8.28 -6.37
N TYR A 11 -60.85 7.96 -6.37
CA TYR A 11 -60.03 7.78 -5.16
C TYR A 11 -59.03 8.94 -4.95
N ARG A 12 -59.46 10.19 -5.22
CA ARG A 12 -58.61 11.39 -5.13
C ARG A 12 -57.79 11.53 -3.84
N PHE A 13 -58.36 11.13 -2.69
CA PHE A 13 -57.67 11.18 -1.40
C PHE A 13 -56.50 10.19 -1.33
N LEU A 14 -56.72 8.95 -1.80
CA LEU A 14 -55.68 7.92 -1.86
C LEU A 14 -54.56 8.35 -2.82
N VAL A 15 -54.90 8.98 -3.95
CA VAL A 15 -53.91 9.54 -4.88
C VAL A 15 -53.05 10.61 -4.18
N ILE A 16 -53.65 11.55 -3.46
CA ILE A 16 -52.90 12.59 -2.71
C ILE A 16 -51.97 11.96 -1.67
N VAL A 17 -52.45 10.98 -0.90
CA VAL A 17 -51.62 10.28 0.10
C VAL A 17 -50.45 9.56 -0.56
N LEU A 18 -50.68 8.85 -1.67
CA LEU A 18 -49.62 8.19 -2.42
C LEU A 18 -48.61 9.19 -3.01
N THR A 19 -49.07 10.33 -3.51
CA THR A 19 -48.18 11.40 -4.00
C THR A 19 -47.33 11.97 -2.86
N LEU A 20 -47.92 12.24 -1.69
CA LEU A 20 -47.18 12.71 -0.52
C LEU A 20 -46.17 11.67 -0.02
N LEU A 21 -46.53 10.39 -0.04
CA LEU A 21 -45.61 9.30 0.32
C LEU A 21 -44.46 9.23 -0.68
N LEU A 22 -44.74 9.33 -1.99
CA LEU A 22 -43.73 9.33 -3.03
C LEU A 22 -42.80 10.55 -2.95
N ILE A 23 -43.33 11.73 -2.62
CA ILE A 23 -42.53 12.92 -2.31
C ILE A 23 -41.65 12.66 -1.08
N GLY A 24 -42.21 12.09 -0.01
CA GLY A 24 -41.47 11.75 1.21
C GLY A 24 -40.31 10.79 0.95
N VAL A 25 -40.54 9.72 0.18
CA VAL A 25 -39.51 8.77 -0.26
C VAL A 25 -38.50 9.46 -1.17
N GLY A 26 -38.95 10.33 -2.09
CA GLY A 26 -38.08 11.11 -2.95
C GLY A 26 -37.14 12.03 -2.16
N VAL A 27 -37.65 12.75 -1.17
CA VAL A 27 -36.84 13.61 -0.28
C VAL A 27 -35.87 12.78 0.56
N TYR A 28 -36.32 11.64 1.10
CA TYR A 28 -35.45 10.72 1.83
C TYR A 28 -34.31 10.19 0.95
N SER A 29 -34.63 9.75 -0.27
CA SER A 29 -33.63 9.27 -1.24
C SER A 29 -32.67 10.38 -1.66
N LEU A 30 -33.15 11.59 -1.88
CA LEU A 30 -32.33 12.72 -2.31
C LEU A 30 -31.35 13.17 -1.21
N ARG A 31 -31.70 13.00 0.06
CA ARG A 31 -30.81 13.25 1.20
C ARG A 31 -29.74 12.19 1.40
N ASN A 32 -30.02 10.94 1.01
CA ASN A 32 -29.11 9.81 1.19
C ASN A 32 -28.26 9.50 -0.06
N LEU A 33 -28.50 10.19 -1.18
CA LEU A 33 -27.73 10.00 -2.39
C LEU A 33 -26.33 10.58 -2.20
N THR A 34 -25.31 9.73 -2.30
CA THR A 34 -23.91 10.16 -2.30
C THR A 34 -23.63 10.96 -3.57
N ILE A 35 -23.25 12.22 -3.40
CA ILE A 35 -22.84 13.09 -4.50
C ILE A 35 -21.36 12.85 -4.76
N ASP A 36 -21.02 12.50 -5.98
CA ASP A 36 -19.64 12.47 -6.47
C ASP A 36 -19.48 13.54 -7.56
N ALA A 37 -18.37 14.27 -7.53
CA ALA A 37 -18.16 15.41 -8.42
C ALA A 37 -17.76 14.97 -9.84
N VAL A 38 -17.09 13.82 -9.96
CA VAL A 38 -16.57 13.30 -11.22
C VAL A 38 -16.65 11.76 -11.18
N PRO A 39 -17.17 11.10 -12.24
CA PRO A 39 -17.16 9.65 -12.29
C PRO A 39 -15.73 9.11 -12.41
N ASP A 40 -15.41 8.09 -11.63
CA ASP A 40 -14.15 7.36 -11.75
C ASP A 40 -14.16 6.50 -13.03
N VAL A 41 -13.30 6.86 -13.98
CA VAL A 41 -13.11 6.16 -15.26
C VAL A 41 -11.88 5.24 -15.24
N THR A 42 -11.29 5.00 -14.06
CA THR A 42 -10.13 4.13 -13.93
C THR A 42 -10.55 2.67 -14.16
N PRO A 43 -9.89 1.94 -15.09
CA PRO A 43 -10.18 0.52 -15.31
C PRO A 43 -9.80 -0.31 -14.09
N VAL A 44 -10.26 -1.56 -14.06
CA VAL A 44 -9.87 -2.51 -13.01
C VAL A 44 -8.41 -2.89 -13.21
N GLN A 45 -7.54 -2.35 -12.34
CA GLN A 45 -6.10 -2.59 -12.45
C GLN A 45 -5.49 -2.96 -11.10
N VAL A 46 -4.43 -3.76 -11.14
CA VAL A 46 -3.61 -4.13 -9.99
C VAL A 46 -2.17 -3.73 -10.27
N GLN A 47 -1.61 -2.88 -9.43
CA GLN A 47 -0.20 -2.48 -9.51
C GLN A 47 0.65 -3.41 -8.65
N ILE A 48 1.83 -3.73 -9.15
CA ILE A 48 2.88 -4.50 -8.49
C ILE A 48 4.14 -3.63 -8.54
N LEU A 49 4.69 -3.33 -7.36
CA LEU A 49 5.85 -2.47 -7.20
C LEU A 49 6.98 -3.28 -6.57
N THR A 50 8.17 -3.20 -7.17
CA THR A 50 9.37 -3.83 -6.62
C THR A 50 10.47 -2.79 -6.49
N LYS A 51 10.94 -2.58 -5.27
CA LYS A 51 12.08 -1.70 -4.97
C LYS A 51 13.37 -2.51 -5.04
N ALA A 52 14.27 -2.12 -5.92
CA ALA A 52 15.50 -2.84 -6.23
C ALA A 52 16.72 -1.92 -6.13
N PRO A 53 17.03 -1.37 -4.94
CA PRO A 53 18.07 -0.37 -4.81
C PRO A 53 19.39 -0.88 -5.40
N ALA A 54 19.98 -0.08 -6.29
CA ALA A 54 21.24 -0.33 -7.01
C ALA A 54 21.18 -1.07 -8.37
N LEU A 55 20.03 -1.55 -8.85
CA LEU A 55 19.95 -2.15 -10.20
C LEU A 55 19.71 -1.11 -11.31
N GLY A 56 20.40 -1.30 -12.45
CA GLY A 56 20.17 -0.54 -13.68
C GLY A 56 18.83 -0.91 -14.34
N PRO A 57 18.24 -0.04 -15.20
CA PRO A 57 16.94 -0.30 -15.82
C PRO A 57 16.85 -1.63 -16.58
N VAL A 58 17.91 -2.01 -17.29
CA VAL A 58 17.99 -3.29 -18.05
C VAL A 58 18.02 -4.50 -17.12
N GLU A 59 18.75 -4.40 -16.02
CA GLU A 59 18.82 -5.47 -15.01
C GLU A 59 17.49 -5.61 -14.27
N VAL A 60 16.84 -4.48 -13.94
CA VAL A 60 15.49 -4.47 -13.37
C VAL A 60 14.50 -5.15 -14.31
N GLU A 61 14.56 -4.84 -15.60
CA GLU A 61 13.71 -5.48 -16.60
C GLU A 61 13.92 -6.99 -16.64
N GLN A 62 15.18 -7.43 -16.78
CA GLN A 62 15.54 -8.83 -16.97
C GLN A 62 15.29 -9.69 -15.72
N PHE A 63 15.65 -9.19 -14.54
CA PHE A 63 15.63 -9.99 -13.31
C PHE A 63 14.37 -9.82 -12.47
N ILE A 64 13.56 -8.78 -12.72
CA ILE A 64 12.39 -8.46 -11.90
C ILE A 64 11.13 -8.32 -12.76
N THR A 65 11.12 -7.36 -13.69
CA THR A 65 9.91 -7.03 -14.46
C THR A 65 9.46 -8.21 -15.32
N TYR A 66 10.37 -8.83 -16.08
CA TYR A 66 10.04 -9.92 -16.98
C TYR A 66 9.49 -11.18 -16.26
N PRO A 67 10.10 -11.68 -15.16
CA PRO A 67 9.49 -12.76 -14.37
C PRO A 67 8.08 -12.44 -13.86
N ILE A 68 7.83 -11.19 -13.43
CA ILE A 68 6.50 -10.76 -12.98
C ILE A 68 5.51 -10.80 -14.14
N GLU A 69 5.85 -10.20 -15.28
CA GLU A 69 4.98 -10.22 -16.47
C GLU A 69 4.68 -11.64 -16.95
N ALA A 70 5.71 -12.49 -17.03
CA ALA A 70 5.58 -13.87 -17.46
C ALA A 70 4.64 -14.67 -16.53
N ALA A 71 4.71 -14.44 -15.21
CA ALA A 71 3.84 -15.09 -14.24
C ALA A 71 2.39 -14.58 -14.27
N MET A 72 2.19 -13.30 -14.60
CA MET A 72 0.87 -12.68 -14.77
C MET A 72 0.23 -13.01 -16.12
N SER A 73 1.03 -13.44 -17.10
CA SER A 73 0.53 -13.89 -18.39
C SER A 73 -0.41 -15.08 -18.23
N GLY A 74 -1.57 -15.01 -18.88
CA GLY A 74 -2.60 -16.05 -18.81
C GLY A 74 -3.50 -16.00 -17.57
N LEU A 75 -3.50 -14.89 -16.82
CA LEU A 75 -4.58 -14.61 -15.89
C LEU A 75 -5.91 -14.48 -16.65
N PRO A 76 -7.04 -14.99 -16.10
CA PRO A 76 -8.35 -14.85 -16.73
C PRO A 76 -8.78 -13.38 -16.74
N ASP A 77 -9.54 -13.00 -17.77
CA ASP A 77 -10.08 -11.65 -17.95
C ASP A 77 -9.01 -10.53 -17.98
N LEU A 78 -7.78 -10.90 -18.34
CA LEU A 78 -6.66 -9.99 -18.53
C LEU A 78 -6.81 -9.25 -19.86
N GLN A 79 -6.83 -7.91 -19.81
CA GLN A 79 -6.89 -7.06 -20.99
C GLN A 79 -5.48 -6.71 -21.51
N GLU A 80 -4.62 -6.21 -20.63
CA GLU A 80 -3.24 -5.86 -20.96
C GLU A 80 -2.34 -5.86 -19.71
N ILE A 81 -1.03 -6.02 -19.93
CA ILE A 81 0.00 -5.80 -18.90
C ILE A 81 0.87 -4.64 -19.36
N ARG A 82 1.07 -3.66 -18.48
CA ARG A 82 1.95 -2.52 -18.72
C ARG A 82 3.05 -2.51 -17.69
N SER A 83 4.27 -2.25 -18.09
CA SER A 83 5.38 -2.16 -17.16
C SER A 83 6.29 -0.97 -17.44
N VAL A 84 6.96 -0.53 -16.38
CA VAL A 84 7.95 0.52 -16.41
C VAL A 84 9.12 0.10 -15.54
N SER A 85 10.27 -0.14 -16.17
CA SER A 85 11.54 -0.43 -15.50
C SER A 85 12.38 0.86 -15.44
N ARG A 86 12.69 1.33 -14.23
CA ARG A 86 13.55 2.48 -13.97
C ARG A 86 14.67 2.07 -13.02
N TYR A 87 15.67 2.93 -12.88
CA TYR A 87 16.74 2.72 -11.91
C TYR A 87 16.15 2.47 -10.52
N GLY A 88 16.43 1.29 -9.97
CA GLY A 88 15.97 0.84 -8.66
C GLY A 88 14.47 0.64 -8.47
N LEU A 89 13.66 0.65 -9.53
CA LEU A 89 12.21 0.49 -9.45
C LEU A 89 11.65 -0.30 -10.64
N SER A 90 10.93 -1.38 -10.36
CA SER A 90 10.01 -2.02 -11.30
C SER A 90 8.58 -1.69 -10.91
N ALA A 91 7.79 -1.23 -11.87
CA ALA A 91 6.35 -1.02 -11.72
C ALA A 91 5.61 -1.78 -12.82
N VAL A 92 4.82 -2.79 -12.44
CA VAL A 92 3.99 -3.58 -13.34
C VAL A 92 2.52 -3.32 -13.01
N THR A 93 1.73 -2.98 -14.01
CA THR A 93 0.28 -2.73 -13.92
C THR A 93 -0.44 -3.77 -14.75
N VAL A 94 -1.23 -4.59 -14.07
CA VAL A 94 -2.06 -5.64 -14.68
C VAL A 94 -3.48 -5.08 -14.82
N ILE A 95 -3.98 -4.96 -16.04
CA ILE A 95 -5.29 -4.36 -16.35
C ILE A 95 -6.25 -5.47 -16.77
N PHE A 96 -7.42 -5.50 -16.13
CA PHE A 96 -8.48 -6.49 -16.33
C PHE A 96 -9.67 -5.85 -17.05
N GLU A 97 -10.54 -6.71 -17.59
CA GLU A 97 -11.85 -6.31 -18.11
C GLU A 97 -12.70 -5.60 -17.03
N ASP A 98 -13.50 -4.61 -17.43
CA ASP A 98 -14.27 -3.74 -16.51
C ASP A 98 -15.29 -4.51 -15.66
N SER A 99 -15.73 -5.69 -16.10
CA SER A 99 -16.68 -6.54 -15.38
C SER A 99 -16.06 -7.28 -14.19
N VAL A 100 -14.74 -7.30 -14.08
CA VAL A 100 -14.04 -8.09 -13.05
C VAL A 100 -14.14 -7.41 -11.69
N ASN A 101 -14.41 -8.20 -10.65
CA ASN A 101 -14.38 -7.69 -9.28
C ASN A 101 -12.94 -7.33 -8.87
N ARG A 102 -12.72 -6.09 -8.39
CA ARG A 102 -11.40 -5.57 -8.00
C ARG A 102 -10.68 -6.45 -6.97
N TYR A 103 -11.40 -7.05 -6.02
CA TYR A 103 -10.81 -7.94 -5.02
C TYR A 103 -10.45 -9.31 -5.61
N PHE A 104 -11.27 -9.82 -6.53
CA PHE A 104 -10.97 -11.06 -7.24
C PHE A 104 -9.72 -10.92 -8.11
N ALA A 105 -9.60 -9.82 -8.86
CA ALA A 105 -8.39 -9.50 -9.62
C ALA A 105 -7.14 -9.48 -8.73
N ARG A 106 -7.23 -8.84 -7.55
CA ARG A 106 -6.13 -8.83 -6.57
C ARG A 106 -5.80 -10.22 -6.04
N GLN A 107 -6.80 -11.05 -5.76
CA GLN A 107 -6.55 -12.41 -5.30
C GLN A 107 -5.78 -13.22 -6.35
N LEU A 108 -6.22 -13.17 -7.62
CA LEU A 108 -5.55 -13.84 -8.73
C LEU A 108 -4.10 -13.37 -8.90
N VAL A 109 -3.88 -12.06 -8.86
CA VAL A 109 -2.53 -11.49 -8.92
C VAL A 109 -1.69 -11.98 -7.73
N ASN A 110 -2.25 -12.00 -6.51
CA ASN A 110 -1.52 -12.44 -5.32
C ASN A 110 -1.07 -13.91 -5.42
N GLU A 111 -1.93 -14.78 -5.97
CA GLU A 111 -1.61 -16.19 -6.19
C GLU A 111 -0.44 -16.38 -7.17
N ARG A 112 -0.42 -15.62 -8.28
CA ARG A 112 0.69 -15.66 -9.26
C ARG A 112 1.94 -14.94 -8.78
N LEU A 113 1.78 -13.88 -7.99
CA LEU A 113 2.89 -13.05 -7.51
C LEU A 113 3.81 -13.83 -6.58
N GLN A 114 3.26 -14.74 -5.78
CA GLN A 114 4.05 -15.64 -4.92
C GLN A 114 4.98 -16.52 -5.77
N GLN A 115 4.49 -17.09 -6.87
CA GLN A 115 5.30 -17.90 -7.79
C GLN A 115 6.37 -17.07 -8.50
N ALA A 116 6.04 -15.84 -8.91
CA ALA A 116 7.00 -14.91 -9.51
C ALA A 116 8.12 -14.53 -8.53
N THR A 117 7.76 -14.35 -7.25
CA THR A 117 8.70 -13.97 -6.18
C THR A 117 9.77 -15.04 -5.97
N GLU A 118 9.46 -16.32 -6.17
CA GLU A 118 10.46 -17.41 -6.08
C GLU A 118 11.52 -17.36 -7.18
N GLN A 119 11.21 -16.79 -8.34
CA GLN A 119 12.14 -16.64 -9.46
C GLN A 119 13.03 -15.40 -9.33
N ILE A 120 12.67 -14.47 -8.45
CA ILE A 120 13.41 -13.23 -8.23
C ILE A 120 14.41 -13.45 -7.09
N PRO A 121 15.71 -13.23 -7.32
CA PRO A 121 16.71 -13.32 -6.26
C PRO A 121 16.34 -12.39 -5.09
N PRO A 122 16.37 -12.87 -3.83
CA PRO A 122 15.94 -12.08 -2.68
C PRO A 122 16.77 -10.82 -2.46
N GLN A 123 17.98 -10.76 -3.03
CA GLN A 123 18.86 -9.58 -2.98
C GLN A 123 18.35 -8.41 -3.83
N TYR A 124 17.50 -8.67 -4.84
CA TYR A 124 17.02 -7.67 -5.79
C TYR A 124 15.70 -7.01 -5.38
N GLY A 125 15.16 -7.38 -4.22
CA GLY A 125 13.92 -6.85 -3.70
C GLY A 125 12.77 -7.85 -3.79
N ARG A 126 11.68 -7.54 -3.09
CA ARG A 126 10.46 -8.35 -3.09
C ARG A 126 9.35 -7.58 -3.78
N PRO A 127 8.65 -8.18 -4.75
CA PRO A 127 7.47 -7.57 -5.34
C PRO A 127 6.35 -7.43 -4.32
N GLU A 128 5.71 -6.27 -4.29
CA GLU A 128 4.59 -5.98 -3.42
C GLU A 128 3.41 -5.47 -4.23
N MET A 129 2.20 -5.89 -3.86
CA MET A 129 0.99 -5.39 -4.50
C MET A 129 0.69 -3.98 -4.00
N GLY A 130 0.55 -3.04 -4.92
CA GLY A 130 0.18 -1.67 -4.63
C GLY A 130 -1.19 -1.54 -3.96
N PRO A 131 -1.48 -0.36 -3.37
CA PRO A 131 -2.75 -0.08 -2.71
C PRO A 131 -3.94 -0.24 -3.66
N LEU A 132 -5.12 -0.52 -3.10
CA LEU A 132 -6.38 -0.48 -3.85
C LEU A 132 -6.83 0.98 -3.98
N THR A 133 -6.29 1.69 -4.97
CA THR A 133 -6.61 3.08 -5.26
C THR A 133 -6.82 3.31 -6.76
N THR A 134 -7.47 4.41 -7.11
CA THR A 134 -7.75 4.81 -8.50
C THR A 134 -7.13 6.16 -8.80
N GLY A 135 -7.24 6.65 -10.05
CA GLY A 135 -6.71 7.95 -10.43
C GLY A 135 -7.33 9.14 -9.65
N LEU A 136 -8.47 8.91 -8.98
CA LEU A 136 -9.15 9.88 -8.12
C LEU A 136 -8.94 9.62 -6.62
N GLY A 137 -8.09 8.64 -6.24
CA GLY A 137 -7.89 8.25 -4.84
C GLY A 137 -7.09 9.24 -4.01
N GLU A 138 -6.51 10.27 -4.63
CA GLU A 138 -5.87 11.37 -3.93
C GLU A 138 -6.90 12.40 -3.46
N VAL A 139 -7.36 12.25 -2.22
CA VAL A 139 -8.45 13.06 -1.65
C VAL A 139 -7.98 14.24 -0.80
N TYR A 140 -6.76 14.19 -0.25
CA TYR A 140 -6.27 15.20 0.67
C TYR A 140 -4.75 15.34 0.60
N HIS A 141 -4.28 16.57 0.34
CA HIS A 141 -2.86 16.93 0.38
C HIS A 141 -2.63 17.91 1.53
N PHE A 142 -1.55 17.72 2.27
CA PHE A 142 -1.14 18.62 3.34
C PHE A 142 0.37 18.66 3.47
N THR A 143 0.86 19.70 4.13
CA THR A 143 2.28 19.89 4.43
C THR A 143 2.45 19.98 5.95
N VAL A 144 3.57 19.46 6.45
CA VAL A 144 3.93 19.54 7.87
C VAL A 144 5.02 20.59 8.00
N GLU A 145 4.72 21.67 8.72
CA GLU A 145 5.63 22.79 8.95
C GLU A 145 5.76 23.04 10.46
N GLY A 146 6.94 23.50 10.89
CA GLY A 146 7.18 23.82 12.29
C GLY A 146 8.54 24.50 12.51
N ASP A 147 8.53 25.61 13.24
CA ASP A 147 9.75 26.34 13.58
C ASP A 147 10.64 25.53 14.54
N GLY A 148 11.95 25.52 14.28
CA GLY A 148 12.93 24.80 15.10
C GLY A 148 13.03 23.30 14.83
N TYR A 149 12.28 22.76 13.88
CA TYR A 149 12.40 21.36 13.44
C TYR A 149 13.23 21.24 12.16
N SER A 150 14.11 20.24 12.09
CA SER A 150 14.77 19.92 10.83
C SER A 150 13.81 19.18 9.87
N PRO A 151 14.08 19.18 8.55
CA PRO A 151 13.33 18.35 7.60
C PRO A 151 13.31 16.85 7.95
N MET A 152 14.31 16.37 8.71
CA MET A 152 14.37 15.01 9.20
C MET A 152 13.41 14.78 10.37
N ASP A 153 13.30 15.74 11.29
CA ASP A 153 12.38 15.66 12.42
C ASP A 153 10.93 15.71 11.95
N LEU A 154 10.61 16.64 11.05
CA LEU A 154 9.29 16.77 10.43
C LEU A 154 8.89 15.49 9.68
N ARG A 155 9.83 14.91 8.91
CA ARG A 155 9.62 13.62 8.23
C ARG A 155 9.34 12.49 9.22
N THR A 156 10.09 12.45 10.32
CA THR A 156 9.91 11.44 11.38
C THR A 156 8.54 11.60 12.06
N ILE A 157 8.11 12.82 12.35
CA ILE A 157 6.77 13.10 12.91
C ILE A 157 5.67 12.69 11.93
N LEU A 158 5.84 13.02 10.65
CA LEU A 158 4.90 12.66 9.60
C LEU A 158 4.73 11.13 9.51
N ASP A 159 5.83 10.40 9.36
CA ASP A 159 5.81 8.94 9.16
C ASP A 159 5.35 8.18 10.42
N TRP A 160 5.78 8.60 11.62
CA TRP A 160 5.58 7.83 12.86
C TRP A 160 4.45 8.33 13.77
N GLN A 161 3.95 9.55 13.58
CA GLN A 161 2.85 10.09 14.39
C GLN A 161 1.61 10.42 13.56
N ILE A 162 1.77 11.21 12.49
CA ILE A 162 0.63 11.71 11.70
C ILE A 162 0.05 10.57 10.84
N ALA A 163 0.88 9.91 10.03
CA ALA A 163 0.45 8.83 9.15
C ALA A 163 -0.21 7.68 9.93
N PHE A 164 0.33 7.31 11.10
CA PHE A 164 -0.26 6.29 11.97
C PHE A 164 -1.65 6.65 12.50
N ARG A 165 -1.93 7.94 12.72
CA ARG A 165 -3.26 8.41 13.15
C ARG A 165 -4.26 8.54 12.01
N LEU A 166 -3.79 8.73 10.77
CA LEU A 166 -4.63 8.87 9.60
C LEU A 166 -5.03 7.53 8.96
N ARG A 167 -4.15 6.51 8.99
CA ARG A 167 -4.45 5.17 8.43
C ARG A 167 -5.74 4.51 8.96
N PRO A 168 -6.14 4.65 10.24
CA PRO A 168 -7.38 4.04 10.75
C PRO A 168 -8.66 4.76 10.31
N VAL A 169 -8.56 5.94 9.68
CA VAL A 169 -9.74 6.70 9.26
C VAL A 169 -10.48 5.92 8.17
N PRO A 170 -11.80 5.66 8.31
CA PRO A 170 -12.56 4.92 7.30
C PRO A 170 -12.45 5.56 5.91
N GLY A 171 -12.11 4.74 4.90
CA GLY A 171 -11.90 5.18 3.53
C GLY A 171 -10.45 5.56 3.19
N VAL A 172 -9.56 5.66 4.18
CA VAL A 172 -8.12 5.87 3.92
C VAL A 172 -7.44 4.54 3.66
N VAL A 173 -6.95 4.35 2.43
CA VAL A 173 -6.20 3.15 2.03
C VAL A 173 -4.71 3.31 2.34
N GLU A 174 -4.14 4.48 2.07
CA GLU A 174 -2.72 4.76 2.27
C GLU A 174 -2.48 6.25 2.55
N VAL A 175 -1.36 6.56 3.20
CA VAL A 175 -0.86 7.93 3.40
C VAL A 175 0.54 7.99 2.78
N ASN A 176 0.64 8.64 1.63
CA ASN A 176 1.89 8.77 0.88
C ASN A 176 2.68 9.98 1.36
N THR A 177 3.94 9.76 1.74
CA THR A 177 4.80 10.81 2.28
C THR A 177 5.87 11.18 1.26
N TRP A 178 5.84 12.43 0.79
CA TRP A 178 6.75 12.95 -0.23
C TRP A 178 7.68 14.03 0.35
N GLY A 179 8.95 14.02 -0.07
CA GLY A 179 9.97 14.94 0.43
C GLY A 179 10.47 14.64 1.85
N GLY A 180 11.15 15.62 2.45
CA GLY A 180 11.82 15.49 3.75
C GLY A 180 13.10 14.62 3.69
N LEU A 181 13.70 14.37 4.85
CA LEU A 181 14.89 13.52 4.98
C LEU A 181 14.57 12.31 5.86
N ALA A 182 14.63 11.11 5.30
CA ALA A 182 14.46 9.90 6.09
C ALA A 182 15.67 9.72 7.02
N LYS A 183 15.42 9.52 8.33
CA LYS A 183 16.49 9.26 9.30
C LYS A 183 17.12 7.90 9.01
N GLN A 184 18.43 7.90 8.74
CA GLN A 184 19.23 6.70 8.50
C GLN A 184 20.51 6.78 9.32
N TYR A 185 20.97 5.63 9.82
CA TYR A 185 22.27 5.51 10.47
C TYR A 185 23.28 5.01 9.44
N HIS A 186 24.25 5.85 9.08
CA HIS A 186 25.29 5.51 8.12
C HIS A 186 26.59 5.19 8.85
N VAL A 187 27.10 3.97 8.66
CA VAL A 187 28.43 3.58 9.14
C VAL A 187 29.44 3.91 8.04
N VAL A 188 30.17 5.01 8.21
CA VAL A 188 31.21 5.43 7.26
C VAL A 188 32.52 4.72 7.62
N ILE A 189 32.95 3.81 6.76
CA ILE A 189 34.13 2.98 6.99
C ILE A 189 35.34 3.62 6.33
N ASP A 190 36.44 3.72 7.10
CA ASP A 190 37.74 4.19 6.61
C ASP A 190 38.54 3.00 6.04
N PRO A 191 38.82 2.95 4.72
CA PRO A 191 39.55 1.86 4.10
C PRO A 191 40.98 1.69 4.64
N GLN A 192 41.63 2.78 5.06
CA GLN A 192 43.01 2.73 5.56
C GLN A 192 43.07 2.00 6.91
N LYS A 193 42.06 2.22 7.77
CA LYS A 193 41.95 1.52 9.05
C LYS A 193 41.67 0.04 8.88
N LEU A 194 40.82 -0.35 7.92
CA LEU A 194 40.58 -1.77 7.62
C LEU A 194 41.87 -2.51 7.27
N VAL A 195 42.71 -1.89 6.43
CA VAL A 195 44.01 -2.45 6.04
C VAL A 195 44.95 -2.52 7.26
N ALA A 196 45.08 -1.45 8.04
CA ALA A 196 45.94 -1.42 9.22
C ALA A 196 45.58 -2.50 10.25
N TYR A 197 44.29 -2.72 10.48
CA TYR A 197 43.78 -3.74 11.41
C TYR A 197 43.64 -5.14 10.78
N HIS A 198 43.96 -5.31 9.49
CA HIS A 198 43.78 -6.56 8.76
C HIS A 198 42.35 -7.12 8.85
N VAL A 199 41.35 -6.24 8.86
CA VAL A 199 39.93 -6.60 8.95
C VAL A 199 39.28 -6.47 7.56
N PRO A 200 38.73 -7.55 6.99
CA PRO A 200 38.01 -7.45 5.73
C PRO A 200 36.68 -6.71 5.93
N LEU A 201 36.23 -6.00 4.89
CA LEU A 201 34.96 -5.28 4.92
C LEU A 201 33.76 -6.19 5.26
N SER A 202 33.77 -7.44 4.77
CA SER A 202 32.74 -8.45 5.08
C SER A 202 32.60 -8.74 6.57
N LYS A 203 33.70 -8.70 7.33
CA LYS A 203 33.69 -8.88 8.80
C LYS A 203 32.94 -7.75 9.51
N VAL A 204 33.04 -6.52 8.99
CA VAL A 204 32.32 -5.37 9.54
C VAL A 204 30.81 -5.51 9.30
N PHE A 205 30.41 -5.90 8.09
CA PHE A 205 29.01 -6.20 7.78
C PHE A 205 28.44 -7.31 8.67
N GLU A 206 29.15 -8.44 8.77
CA GLU A 206 28.72 -9.56 9.61
C GLU A 206 28.61 -9.15 11.09
N ALA A 207 29.56 -8.35 11.59
CA ALA A 207 29.53 -7.87 12.97
C ALA A 207 28.36 -6.92 13.22
N LEU A 208 28.02 -6.03 12.29
CA LEU A 208 26.87 -5.14 12.41
C LEU A 208 25.55 -5.93 12.38
N GLU A 209 25.40 -6.88 11.46
CA GLU A 209 24.20 -7.72 11.37
C GLU A 209 23.99 -8.55 12.63
N ARG A 210 25.05 -9.17 13.16
CA ARG A 210 24.96 -10.01 14.36
C ARG A 210 24.67 -9.24 15.64
N ASN A 211 25.09 -7.98 15.73
CA ASN A 211 24.86 -7.15 16.90
C ASN A 211 23.51 -6.43 16.88
N ASN A 212 22.84 -6.36 15.73
CA ASN A 212 21.52 -5.74 15.59
C ASN A 212 20.38 -6.76 15.75
N ALA A 213 20.45 -7.61 16.78
CA ALA A 213 19.44 -8.62 17.07
C ALA A 213 19.09 -8.64 18.57
N ASN A 214 17.80 -8.72 18.88
CA ASN A 214 17.32 -8.98 20.23
C ASN A 214 17.20 -10.48 20.47
N ALA A 215 17.70 -10.97 21.60
CA ALA A 215 17.61 -12.37 21.99
C ALA A 215 16.47 -12.58 23.02
N GLY A 216 15.52 -13.44 22.70
CA GLY A 216 14.52 -13.93 23.66
C GLY A 216 15.13 -15.03 24.51
N SER A 217 15.17 -14.85 25.84
CA SER A 217 15.89 -15.77 26.74
C SER A 217 14.96 -16.65 27.59
N GLY A 218 13.70 -16.82 27.19
CA GLY A 218 12.71 -17.64 27.89
C GLY A 218 12.27 -17.04 29.24
N TYR A 219 11.85 -17.89 30.15
CA TYR A 219 11.46 -17.52 31.51
C TYR A 219 12.15 -18.41 32.54
N ILE A 220 12.37 -17.89 33.75
CA ILE A 220 12.74 -18.67 34.93
C ILE A 220 11.52 -18.72 35.83
N GLU A 221 11.15 -19.92 36.28
CA GLU A 221 10.12 -20.10 37.29
C GLU A 221 10.77 -20.13 38.69
N HIS A 222 10.33 -19.23 39.57
CA HIS A 222 10.78 -19.19 40.95
C HIS A 222 9.57 -18.91 41.86
N ASN A 223 9.35 -19.76 42.87
CA ASN A 223 8.22 -19.65 43.82
C ASN A 223 6.83 -19.53 43.15
N GLN A 224 6.54 -20.33 42.12
CA GLN A 224 5.28 -20.29 41.35
C GLN A 224 5.06 -18.97 40.56
N GLU A 225 6.09 -18.14 40.42
CA GLU A 225 6.08 -16.95 39.55
C GLU A 225 7.03 -17.14 38.37
N GLN A 226 6.61 -16.69 37.19
CA GLN A 226 7.42 -16.71 35.97
C GLN A 226 8.09 -15.35 35.74
N TYR A 227 9.42 -15.33 35.79
CA TYR A 227 10.25 -14.18 35.46
C TYR A 227 10.72 -14.29 34.02
N ILE A 228 10.24 -13.39 33.16
CA ILE A 228 10.64 -13.33 31.75
C ILE A 228 12.03 -12.71 31.66
N ILE A 229 12.99 -13.42 31.06
CA ILE A 229 14.32 -12.88 30.80
C ILE A 229 14.34 -12.31 29.39
N ARG A 230 14.67 -11.03 29.30
CA ARG A 230 14.91 -10.33 28.03
C ARG A 230 16.36 -9.88 27.97
N GLY A 231 17.09 -10.35 26.96
CA GLY A 231 18.37 -9.78 26.59
C GLY A 231 18.13 -8.61 25.65
N GLU A 232 18.46 -7.39 26.06
CA GLU A 232 18.43 -6.21 25.19
C GLU A 232 19.81 -6.01 24.56
N ALA A 233 19.86 -5.97 23.23
CA ALA A 233 21.02 -5.47 22.51
C ALA A 233 20.87 -3.94 22.40
N LEU A 234 21.53 -3.22 23.31
CA LEU A 234 21.60 -1.76 23.25
C LEU A 234 22.57 -1.35 22.14
N VAL A 235 22.04 -0.90 21.01
CA VAL A 235 22.76 -0.04 20.07
C VAL A 235 22.25 1.37 20.32
N GLY A 236 22.99 2.13 21.13
CA GLY A 236 22.79 3.57 21.31
C GLY A 236 23.44 4.36 20.18
#